data_AF-A0A3D0S8X0-F1
#
_entry.id   AF-A0A3D0S8X0-F1
#
_cell.length_a   1.000
_cell.length_b   1.000
_cell.length_c   1.000
_cell.angle_alpha   90.00
_cell.angle_beta   90.00
_cell.angle_gamma   90.00
#
_symmetry.space_group_name_H-M   'P 1'
#
loop_
_entity.id
_entity.type
_entity.pdbx_description
1 polymer ?
#
loop_
_entity_poly.entity_id
_entity_poly.type
_entity_poly.pdbx_seq_one_letter_code
_entity_poly.pdbx_strand_id
1 'polypeptide(L)'
;MAVSGKGRRKIIVGGRTYLWWVGHDDPECLSGSDTYLMVVSADGRFGVRFFLGQLAERSFLIVLGREFHGLRDAGGPWIRVLCPHWVGMSAVTPAVVRAVIEWCSSDRPLVRVDYRGNIV
;
A
#
# COMPACT_ATOMS: atom_id res chain seq x y z
N MET A 1 -13.01 8.98 -7.23
CA MET A 1 -12.07 10.13 -7.26
C MET A 1 -11.08 9.89 -8.39
N ALA A 2 -11.03 10.75 -9.40
CA ALA A 2 -10.06 10.61 -10.50
C ALA A 2 -8.69 11.11 -10.03
N VAL A 3 -7.68 10.24 -10.06
CA VAL A 3 -6.32 10.58 -9.65
C VAL A 3 -5.57 11.18 -10.85
N SER A 4 -5.17 12.45 -10.77
CA SER A 4 -4.44 13.15 -11.85
C SER A 4 -3.14 12.42 -12.23
N GLY A 5 -2.87 12.13 -13.50
CA GLY A 5 -1.67 11.37 -13.90
C GLY A 5 -0.34 12.12 -13.85
N LYS A 6 -0.34 13.43 -13.57
CA LYS A 6 0.87 14.28 -13.69
C LYS A 6 1.90 13.93 -12.61
N GLY A 7 3.14 13.62 -13.02
CA GLY A 7 4.25 13.28 -12.11
C GLY A 7 4.22 11.87 -11.52
N ARG A 8 3.28 11.02 -11.96
CA ARG A 8 3.09 9.67 -11.44
C ARG A 8 3.55 8.63 -12.45
N ARG A 9 4.17 7.55 -11.97
CA ARG A 9 4.61 6.43 -12.79
C ARG A 9 3.44 5.50 -13.04
N LYS A 10 3.35 4.94 -14.25
CA LYS A 10 2.32 3.97 -14.63
C LYS A 10 2.89 2.55 -14.57
N ILE A 11 2.07 1.60 -14.15
CA ILE A 11 2.39 0.17 -14.23
C ILE A 11 1.12 -0.62 -14.56
N ILE A 12 1.28 -1.68 -15.35
CA ILE A 12 0.19 -2.59 -15.70
C ILE A 12 0.45 -3.93 -15.02
N VAL A 13 -0.51 -4.37 -14.20
CA VAL A 13 -0.44 -5.64 -13.44
C VAL A 13 -1.80 -6.32 -13.58
N GLY A 14 -1.82 -7.61 -13.95
CA GLY A 14 -3.07 -8.36 -14.15
C GLY A 14 -4.04 -7.74 -15.16
N GLY A 15 -3.53 -7.03 -16.18
CA GLY A 15 -4.34 -6.32 -17.18
C GLY A 15 -4.97 -5.01 -16.69
N ARG A 16 -4.70 -4.58 -15.45
CA ARG A 16 -5.20 -3.33 -14.88
C ARG A 16 -4.11 -2.28 -14.82
N THR A 17 -4.49 -1.01 -15.02
CA THR A 17 -3.56 0.13 -14.95
C THR A 17 -3.55 0.73 -13.56
N TYR A 18 -2.34 0.87 -13.02
CA TYR A 18 -2.08 1.50 -11.74
C TYR A 18 -1.16 2.71 -11.92
N LEU A 19 -1.37 3.70 -11.07
CA LEU A 19 -0.50 4.85 -10.89
C LEU A 19 0.23 4.69 -9.56
N TRP A 20 1.53 4.95 -9.56
CA TRP A 20 2.33 4.92 -8.34
C TRP A 20 3.32 6.08 -8.28
N TRP A 21 3.66 6.48 -7.06
CA TRP A 21 4.67 7.49 -6.79
C TRP A 21 5.23 7.30 -5.38
N VAL A 22 6.40 7.89 -5.15
CA VAL A 22 6.96 8.04 -3.82
C VAL A 22 6.64 9.45 -3.34
N GLY A 23 6.13 9.57 -2.12
CA GLY A 23 5.82 10.83 -1.48
C GLY A 23 6.45 10.91 -0.09
N HIS A 24 6.33 12.09 0.52
CA HIS A 24 6.73 12.37 1.89
C HIS A 24 5.48 12.80 2.67
N ASP A 25 5.29 12.26 3.87
CA ASP A 25 4.21 12.57 4.81
C ASP A 25 4.78 12.53 6.24
N ASP A 26 4.01 12.96 7.23
CA ASP A 26 4.42 12.76 8.62
C ASP A 26 4.71 11.28 8.88
N PRO A 27 5.83 10.94 9.55
CA PRO A 27 6.17 9.56 9.83
C PRO A 27 5.08 8.93 10.69
N GLU A 28 4.56 7.79 10.23
CA GLU A 28 3.69 6.95 11.04
C GLU A 28 4.47 6.44 12.26
N CYS A 29 3.76 6.15 13.36
CA CYS A 29 4.37 5.78 14.65
C CYS A 29 5.38 4.61 14.57
N LEU A 30 5.27 3.77 13.55
CA LEU A 30 6.13 2.62 13.29
C LEU A 30 7.01 2.76 12.04
N SER A 31 6.84 3.82 11.24
CA SER A 31 7.75 4.08 10.13
C SER A 31 8.91 4.93 10.61
N GLY A 32 10.13 4.40 10.50
CA GLY A 32 11.34 5.19 10.75
C GLY A 32 11.60 6.27 9.68
N SER A 33 10.67 6.47 8.74
CA SER A 33 10.76 7.39 7.62
C SER A 33 9.42 8.08 7.37
N ASP A 34 9.53 9.32 6.91
CA ASP A 34 8.47 10.15 6.31
C ASP A 34 8.10 9.71 4.88
N THR A 35 8.91 8.85 4.28
CA THR A 35 8.79 8.49 2.87
C THR A 35 7.85 7.31 2.70
N TYR A 36 6.87 7.44 1.81
CA TYR A 36 5.91 6.37 1.51
C TYR A 36 5.77 6.13 0.00
N LEU A 37 5.55 4.86 -0.34
CA LEU A 37 5.06 4.43 -1.63
C LEU A 37 3.54 4.51 -1.64
N MET A 38 2.99 5.23 -2.62
CA MET A 38 1.57 5.24 -2.91
C MET A 38 1.29 4.53 -4.24
N VAL A 39 0.32 3.63 -4.23
CA VAL A 39 -0.17 2.92 -5.41
C VAL A 39 -1.67 3.06 -5.45
N VAL A 40 -2.21 3.45 -6.60
CA VAL A 40 -3.65 3.56 -6.82
C VAL A 40 -4.04 3.01 -8.18
N SER A 41 -5.23 2.45 -8.28
CA SER A 41 -5.82 2.11 -9.58
C SER A 41 -6.33 3.38 -10.28
N ALA A 42 -6.40 3.33 -11.62
CA ALA A 42 -6.95 4.43 -12.41
C ALA A 42 -8.42 4.74 -12.09
N ASP A 43 -9.20 3.75 -11.65
CA ASP A 43 -10.60 3.90 -11.25
C ASP A 43 -10.77 4.40 -9.79
N GLY A 44 -9.68 4.51 -9.03
CA GLY A 44 -9.66 4.95 -7.63
C GLY A 44 -10.33 3.97 -6.66
N ARG A 45 -10.57 2.72 -7.07
CA ARG A 45 -11.16 1.66 -6.22
C ARG A 45 -10.12 0.89 -5.41
N PHE A 46 -8.85 1.01 -5.78
CA PHE A 46 -7.70 0.44 -5.12
C PHE A 46 -6.72 1.56 -4.76
N GLY A 47 -6.31 1.59 -3.51
CA GLY A 47 -5.37 2.55 -2.96
C GLY A 47 -4.56 1.89 -1.86
N VAL A 48 -3.26 2.07 -1.93
CA VAL A 48 -2.29 1.44 -1.04
C VAL A 48 -1.21 2.44 -0.72
N ARG A 49 -0.92 2.62 0.58
CA ARG A 49 0.26 3.31 1.07
C ARG A 49 1.15 2.35 1.84
N PHE A 50 2.43 2.37 1.53
CA PHE A 50 3.43 1.61 2.23
C PHE A 50 4.56 2.55 2.64
N PHE A 51 4.74 2.78 3.94
CA PHE A 51 5.85 3.58 4.44
C PHE A 51 7.16 2.82 4.32
N LEU A 52 8.22 3.50 3.87
CA LEU A 52 9.56 2.93 3.78
C LEU A 52 10.23 2.90 5.16
N GLY A 53 11.27 2.07 5.31
CA GLY A 53 12.04 2.00 6.57
C GLY A 53 11.28 1.39 7.75
N GLN A 54 10.22 0.61 7.50
CA GLN A 54 9.54 -0.16 8.54
C GLN A 54 10.38 -1.36 8.98
N LEU A 55 10.27 -1.74 10.25
CA LEU A 55 10.87 -2.97 10.77
C LEU A 55 10.17 -4.20 10.16
N ALA A 56 10.95 -5.23 9.82
CA ALA A 56 10.43 -6.42 9.15
C ALA A 56 9.33 -7.13 9.96
N GLU A 57 9.45 -7.15 11.28
CA GLU A 57 8.52 -7.84 12.20
C GLU A 57 7.18 -7.12 12.39
N ARG A 58 7.08 -5.85 12.00
CA ARG A 58 5.88 -5.00 12.20
C ARG A 58 5.50 -4.24 10.94
N SER A 59 5.85 -4.80 9.78
CA SER A 59 5.55 -4.16 8.50
C SER A 59 4.03 -4.17 8.25
N PHE A 60 3.48 -2.99 8.05
CA PHE A 60 2.08 -2.76 7.74
C PHE A 60 1.91 -1.98 6.45
N LEU A 61 0.77 -2.20 5.83
CA LEU A 61 0.32 -1.55 4.62
C LEU A 61 -1.00 -0.87 4.90
N ILE A 62 -1.15 0.36 4.42
CA ILE A 62 -2.39 1.11 4.60
C ILE A 62 -3.20 0.98 3.31
N VAL A 63 -4.34 0.31 3.39
CA VAL A 63 -5.25 0.11 2.26
C VAL A 63 -6.43 1.06 2.33
N LEU A 64 -6.89 1.47 1.15
CA LEU A 64 -8.11 2.23 0.92
C LEU A 64 -8.73 1.76 -0.39
N GLY A 65 -9.94 1.23 -0.34
CA GLY A 65 -10.62 0.70 -1.51
C GLY A 65 -11.60 -0.40 -1.18
N ARG A 66 -12.56 -0.66 -2.07
CA ARG A 66 -13.55 -1.73 -1.89
C ARG A 66 -13.10 -3.07 -2.51
N GLU A 67 -11.94 -3.10 -3.16
CA GLU A 67 -11.43 -4.29 -3.86
C GLU A 67 -10.63 -5.23 -2.96
N PHE A 68 -10.35 -4.85 -1.71
CA PHE A 68 -9.59 -5.69 -0.79
C PHE A 68 -10.48 -6.78 -0.18
N HIS A 69 -10.18 -8.03 -0.51
CA HIS A 69 -10.88 -9.20 0.02
C HIS A 69 -10.81 -9.20 1.57
N GLY A 70 -11.97 -9.34 2.22
CA GLY A 70 -12.10 -9.30 3.67
C GLY A 70 -12.23 -7.91 4.31
N LEU A 71 -12.15 -6.82 3.55
CA LEU A 71 -12.25 -5.45 4.07
C LEU A 71 -13.41 -4.67 3.44
N ARG A 72 -14.64 -5.03 3.80
CA ARG A 72 -15.85 -4.31 3.33
C ARG A 72 -15.87 -2.83 3.72
N ASP A 73 -15.20 -2.48 4.82
CA ASP A 73 -15.15 -1.11 5.36
C ASP A 73 -14.04 -0.25 4.75
N ALA A 74 -13.13 -0.81 3.94
CA ALA A 74 -12.01 -0.07 3.37
C ALA A 74 -12.43 1.01 2.33
N GLY A 75 -13.74 1.18 2.08
CA GLY A 75 -14.28 2.26 1.25
C GLY A 75 -14.45 3.61 1.97
N GLY A 76 -14.14 3.70 3.27
CA GLY A 76 -14.26 4.93 4.08
C GLY A 76 -12.93 5.34 4.71
N PRO A 77 -12.53 4.75 5.85
CA PRO A 77 -11.25 5.00 6.48
C PRO A 77 -10.11 4.22 5.82
N TRP A 78 -8.90 4.75 5.96
CA TRP A 78 -7.67 4.02 5.72
C TRP A 78 -7.53 2.89 6.76
N ILE A 79 -7.27 1.67 6.30
CA ILE A 79 -7.13 0.49 7.16
C ILE A 79 -5.68 0.01 7.12
N ARG A 80 -5.08 -0.26 8.28
CA ARG A 80 -3.74 -0.86 8.36
C ARG A 80 -3.85 -2.38 8.36
N VAL A 81 -3.04 -3.04 7.54
CA VAL A 81 -2.99 -4.50 7.45
C VAL A 81 -1.56 -5.00 7.52
N LEU A 82 -1.36 -6.17 8.16
CA LEU A 82 -0.07 -6.81 8.24
C LEU A 82 0.40 -7.23 6.85
N CYS A 83 1.66 -6.98 6.54
CA CYS A 83 2.22 -7.28 5.23
C CYS A 83 3.65 -7.83 5.34
N PRO A 84 4.12 -8.61 4.34
CA PRO A 84 5.50 -9.05 4.29
C PRO A 84 6.40 -7.84 4.05
N HIS A 85 7.61 -7.93 4.58
CA HIS A 85 8.60 -6.89 4.40
C HIS A 85 9.14 -6.91 2.97
N TRP A 86 8.74 -5.95 2.14
CA TRP A 86 9.20 -5.85 0.75
C TRP A 86 10.50 -5.05 0.59
N VAL A 87 10.96 -4.36 1.64
CA VAL A 87 11.95 -3.28 1.50
C VAL A 87 13.23 -3.58 2.27
N GLY A 88 14.05 -4.47 1.71
CA GLY A 88 15.47 -4.59 2.06
C GLY A 88 16.39 -3.66 1.26
N MET A 89 15.87 -2.88 0.31
CA MET A 89 16.65 -2.05 -0.62
C MET A 89 16.19 -0.60 -0.53
N SER A 90 17.14 0.32 -0.45
CA SER A 90 17.01 1.78 -0.29
C SER A 90 16.19 2.51 -1.37
N ALA A 91 15.52 1.80 -2.28
CA ALA A 91 14.78 2.38 -3.39
C ALA A 91 13.53 1.55 -3.77
N VAL A 92 12.43 2.25 -4.07
CA VAL A 92 11.22 1.63 -4.62
C VAL A 92 11.41 1.36 -6.11
N THR A 93 11.34 0.09 -6.49
CA THR A 93 11.40 -0.34 -7.90
C THR A 93 10.02 -0.74 -8.42
N PRO A 94 9.79 -0.74 -9.75
CA PRO A 94 8.56 -1.27 -10.33
C PRO A 94 8.27 -2.74 -9.94
N ALA A 95 9.31 -3.52 -9.65
CA ALA A 95 9.17 -4.91 -9.19
C ALA A 95 8.56 -4.98 -7.78
N VAL A 96 8.97 -4.10 -6.86
CA VAL A 96 8.36 -3.96 -5.53
C VAL A 96 6.90 -3.53 -5.67
N VAL A 97 6.62 -2.55 -6.53
CA VAL A 97 5.24 -2.07 -6.78
C VAL A 97 4.36 -3.21 -7.30
N ARG A 98 4.85 -4.01 -8.25
CA ARG A 98 4.16 -5.20 -8.75
C ARG A 98 3.89 -6.20 -7.63
N ALA A 99 4.91 -6.53 -6.82
CA ALA A 99 4.76 -7.48 -5.72
C ALA A 99 3.71 -7.01 -4.71
N VAL A 100 3.65 -5.72 -4.40
CA VAL A 100 2.63 -5.13 -3.52
C VAL A 100 1.22 -5.28 -4.13
N ILE A 101 1.06 -5.00 -5.43
CA ILE A 101 -0.24 -5.12 -6.12
C ILE A 101 -0.69 -6.58 -6.16
N GLU A 102 0.19 -7.50 -6.55
CA GLU A 102 -0.09 -8.94 -6.63
C GLU A 102 -0.41 -9.52 -5.25
N TRP A 103 0.35 -9.09 -4.22
CA TRP A 103 0.05 -9.43 -2.84
C TRP A 103 -1.37 -8.96 -2.50
N CYS A 104 -1.70 -7.67 -2.67
CA CYS A 104 -3.03 -7.14 -2.35
C CYS A 104 -4.17 -7.79 -3.15
N SER A 105 -3.89 -8.31 -4.34
CA SER A 105 -4.87 -8.95 -5.23
C SER A 105 -5.03 -10.46 -4.97
N SER A 106 -4.23 -11.04 -4.06
CA SER A 106 -4.34 -12.44 -3.68
C SER A 106 -5.61 -12.70 -2.85
N ASP A 107 -6.26 -13.85 -3.02
CA ASP A 107 -7.49 -14.23 -2.28
C ASP A 107 -7.25 -14.61 -0.80
N ARG A 108 -6.24 -14.02 -0.16
CA ARG A 108 -5.96 -14.26 1.25
C ARG A 108 -6.67 -13.23 2.13
N PRO A 109 -7.11 -13.62 3.33
CA PRO A 109 -7.63 -12.67 4.30
C PRO A 109 -6.52 -11.70 4.71
N LEU A 110 -6.83 -10.40 4.67
CA LEU A 110 -5.94 -9.37 5.19
C LEU A 110 -6.14 -9.24 6.70
N VAL A 111 -5.05 -9.35 7.45
CA VAL A 111 -5.06 -9.22 8.91
C VAL A 111 -4.95 -7.75 9.27
N ARG A 112 -5.94 -7.22 9.99
CA ARG A 112 -5.94 -5.81 10.45
C ARG A 112 -4.93 -5.63 11.58
N VAL A 113 -4.28 -4.48 11.60
CA VAL A 113 -3.38 -4.09 12.69
C VAL A 113 -3.68 -2.70 13.21
N ASP A 114 -3.36 -2.46 14.48
CA ASP A 114 -3.42 -1.13 15.10
C ASP A 114 -2.24 -0.24 14.66
N TYR A 115 -2.19 0.98 15.19
CA TYR A 115 -1.09 1.93 14.94
C TYR A 115 0.27 1.49 15.51
N ARG A 116 0.31 0.42 16.33
CA ARG A 116 1.52 -0.20 16.90
C ARG A 116 1.91 -1.50 16.21
N GLY A 117 1.14 -1.94 15.21
CA GLY A 117 1.40 -3.17 14.45
C GLY A 117 0.88 -4.42 15.15
N ASN A 118 0.05 -4.30 16.20
CA ASN A 118 -0.59 -5.43 16.84
C ASN A 118 -1.85 -5.83 16.08
N ILE A 119 -2.16 -7.12 16.04
CA ILE A 119 -3.38 -7.65 15.43
C ILE A 119 -4.60 -7.17 16.22
N VAL A 120 -5.65 -6.74 15.51
CA VAL A 120 -6.94 -6.28 16.07
C VAL A 120 -8.07 -7.18 15.59
#